data_AF-A0A6P1CCJ5-F1
#
_entry.id   AF-A0A6P1CCJ5-F1
#
_cell.length_a   1.000
_cell.length_b   1.000
_cell.length_c   1.000
_cell.angle_alpha   90.00
_cell.angle_beta   90.00
_cell.angle_gamma   90.00
#
_symmetry.space_group_name_H-M   'P 1'
#
loop_
_entity.id
_entity.type
_entity.pdbx_description
1 polymer ?
#
loop_
_entity_poly.entity_id
_entity_poly.type
_entity_poly.pdbx_seq_one_letter_code
_entity_poly.pdbx_strand_id
1 'polypeptide(L)'
;MDEGFPHGSAKLADVDSFDAPEGEEPELLFVKFALFARALTLFDTALLLAEHDKVLDVRSTCRKVVECAIHMDAACRKPDYLQALKDDEATSKWSRAKALKDMQTDLDAGSHKLLQEFLNDKKGAQLKPSDLSKDSQFPRMAHMYREISADTAHVTYSSLLRHRSFLPDGTALFSLDPLLEEDELQETLNILGLSVLLCVFSLVRMILTMVGDEAFYNLHARYKVLAAGGQAQLGETA
;
A
#
# COMPACT_ATOMS: atom_id res chain seq x y z
N MET A 1 13.49 30.74 -25.01
CA MET A 1 12.09 30.42 -25.36
C MET A 1 11.79 29.14 -24.62
N ASP A 2 10.99 29.29 -23.58
CA ASP A 2 10.64 28.28 -22.59
C ASP A 2 9.49 27.46 -23.17
N GLU A 3 9.73 26.20 -23.55
CA GLU A 3 8.64 25.29 -23.91
C GLU A 3 8.31 24.45 -22.67
N GLY A 4 7.34 24.95 -21.91
CA GLY A 4 6.78 24.27 -20.76
C GLY A 4 6.09 22.97 -21.16
N PHE A 5 6.56 21.87 -20.57
CA PHE A 5 5.85 20.59 -20.58
C PHE A 5 4.43 20.79 -20.02
N PRO A 6 3.35 20.48 -20.79
CA PRO A 6 2.01 20.54 -20.24
C PRO A 6 1.88 19.46 -19.17
N HIS A 7 1.70 19.90 -17.93
CA HIS A 7 1.48 19.05 -16.77
C HIS A 7 0.23 18.17 -17.00
N GLY A 8 0.42 16.86 -17.02
CA GLY A 8 -0.66 15.86 -17.09
C GLY A 8 -1.64 15.92 -15.90
N SER A 9 -1.36 16.72 -14.87
CA SER A 9 -2.24 16.95 -13.72
C SER A 9 -3.51 17.74 -14.06
N ALA A 10 -3.51 18.53 -15.15
CA ALA A 10 -4.66 19.38 -15.49
C ALA A 10 -5.85 18.62 -16.11
N LYS A 11 -5.64 17.43 -16.69
CA LYS A 11 -6.72 16.66 -17.36
C LYS A 11 -7.52 15.72 -16.45
N LEU A 12 -7.06 15.49 -15.22
CA LEU A 12 -7.83 14.71 -14.23
C LEU A 12 -8.83 15.57 -13.45
N ALA A 13 -8.69 16.90 -13.49
CA ALA A 13 -9.55 17.83 -12.78
C ALA A 13 -10.90 18.10 -13.48
N ASP A 14 -11.08 17.64 -14.72
CA ASP A 14 -12.25 17.95 -15.57
C ASP A 14 -13.28 16.80 -15.64
N VAL A 15 -13.14 15.78 -14.77
CA VAL A 15 -14.13 14.68 -14.64
C VAL A 15 -15.15 15.07 -13.57
N ASP A 16 -15.92 16.12 -13.83
CA ASP A 16 -16.87 16.73 -12.87
C ASP A 16 -18.10 15.85 -12.57
N SER A 17 -18.26 14.73 -13.27
CA SER A 17 -19.26 13.72 -12.94
C SER A 17 -18.88 12.36 -13.51
N PHE A 18 -18.77 11.38 -12.62
CA PHE A 18 -18.74 9.98 -12.97
C PHE A 18 -20.08 9.38 -12.57
N ASP A 19 -20.89 9.01 -13.55
CA ASP A 19 -22.09 8.22 -13.28
C ASP A 19 -21.64 6.90 -12.67
N ALA A 20 -22.00 6.67 -11.41
CA ALA A 20 -21.66 5.44 -10.72
C ALA A 20 -22.17 4.24 -11.56
N PRO A 21 -21.34 3.21 -11.81
CA PRO A 21 -21.77 2.00 -12.46
C PRO A 21 -23.04 1.48 -11.78
N GLU A 22 -24.04 1.10 -12.57
CA GLU A 22 -25.32 0.60 -12.02
C GLU A 22 -25.06 -0.47 -10.96
N GLY A 23 -25.50 -0.21 -9.72
CA GLY A 23 -25.42 -1.15 -8.61
C GLY A 23 -24.24 -0.98 -7.64
N GLU A 24 -23.29 -0.06 -7.86
CA GLU A 24 -22.27 0.27 -6.84
C GLU A 24 -22.67 1.45 -5.95
N GLU A 25 -22.49 1.30 -4.63
CA GLU A 25 -22.70 2.40 -3.69
C GLU A 25 -21.67 3.52 -3.92
N PRO A 26 -22.09 4.80 -4.06
CA PRO A 26 -21.18 5.92 -4.35
C PRO A 26 -20.01 6.06 -3.37
N GLU A 27 -20.23 5.73 -2.09
CA GLU A 27 -19.19 5.79 -1.07
C GLU A 27 -18.12 4.72 -1.26
N LEU A 28 -18.50 3.50 -1.64
CA LEU A 28 -17.56 2.42 -1.95
C LEU A 28 -16.71 2.79 -3.16
N LEU A 29 -17.33 3.38 -4.17
CA LEU A 29 -16.66 3.84 -5.38
C LEU A 29 -15.64 4.96 -5.07
N PHE A 30 -16.00 5.94 -4.23
CA PHE A 30 -15.07 6.94 -3.72
C PHE A 30 -13.86 6.29 -3.03
N VAL A 31 -14.10 5.29 -2.17
CA VAL A 31 -13.02 4.58 -1.46
C VAL A 31 -12.09 3.88 -2.47
N LYS A 32 -12.61 3.24 -3.50
CA LYS A 32 -11.79 2.60 -4.55
C LYS A 32 -10.95 3.62 -5.30
N PHE A 33 -11.51 4.77 -5.71
CA PHE A 33 -10.74 5.84 -6.35
C PHE A 33 -9.67 6.43 -5.41
N ALA A 34 -10.00 6.62 -4.13
CA ALA A 34 -9.05 7.10 -3.15
C ALA A 34 -7.90 6.11 -2.91
N LEU A 35 -8.18 4.80 -2.89
CA LEU A 35 -7.16 3.75 -2.82
C LEU A 35 -6.24 3.77 -4.04
N PHE A 36 -6.81 3.95 -5.24
CA PHE A 36 -6.04 4.09 -6.47
C PHE A 36 -5.12 5.31 -6.44
N ALA A 37 -5.67 6.48 -6.13
CA ALA A 37 -4.91 7.74 -6.05
C ALA A 37 -3.78 7.62 -5.01
N ARG A 38 -4.06 7.05 -3.84
CA ARG A 38 -3.06 6.80 -2.80
C ARG A 38 -1.96 5.85 -3.28
N ALA A 39 -2.32 4.77 -3.98
CA ALA A 39 -1.35 3.83 -4.54
C ALA A 39 -0.42 4.51 -5.55
N LEU A 40 -0.95 5.38 -6.43
CA LEU A 40 -0.15 6.14 -7.39
C LEU A 40 0.79 7.13 -6.69
N THR A 41 0.31 7.92 -5.73
CA THR A 41 1.18 8.85 -4.98
C THR A 41 2.32 8.13 -4.28
N LEU A 42 2.05 6.94 -3.71
CA LEU A 42 3.07 6.12 -3.08
C LEU A 42 4.03 5.49 -4.10
N PHE A 43 3.53 5.13 -5.28
CA PHE A 43 4.36 4.62 -6.37
C PHE A 43 5.32 5.70 -6.89
N ASP A 44 4.84 6.92 -7.13
CA ASP A 44 5.68 8.07 -7.51
C ASP A 44 6.76 8.34 -6.45
N THR A 45 6.38 8.24 -5.17
CA THR A 45 7.34 8.34 -4.06
C THR A 45 8.39 7.23 -4.13
N ALA A 46 8.01 5.99 -4.42
CA ALA A 46 8.96 4.88 -4.56
C ALA A 46 9.93 5.08 -5.74
N LEU A 47 9.46 5.66 -6.85
CA LEU A 47 10.32 5.99 -7.99
C LEU A 47 11.34 7.07 -7.62
N LEU A 48 10.90 8.16 -6.98
CA LEU A 48 11.81 9.22 -6.51
C LEU A 48 12.87 8.67 -5.54
N LEU A 49 12.49 7.78 -4.63
CA LEU A 49 13.42 7.14 -3.70
C LEU A 49 14.43 6.24 -4.45
N ALA A 50 13.97 5.52 -5.47
CA ALA A 50 14.85 4.69 -6.30
C ALA A 50 15.85 5.53 -7.10
N GLU A 51 15.43 6.68 -7.65
CA GLU A 51 16.29 7.64 -8.36
C GLU A 51 17.39 8.24 -7.47
N HIS A 52 17.20 8.21 -6.14
CA HIS A 52 18.14 8.68 -5.14
C HIS A 52 18.85 7.56 -4.36
N ASP A 53 18.84 6.34 -4.90
CA ASP A 53 19.48 5.14 -4.33
C ASP A 53 19.01 4.80 -2.89
N LYS A 54 17.80 5.22 -2.51
CA LYS A 54 17.19 4.95 -1.20
C LYS A 54 16.47 3.61 -1.15
N VAL A 55 17.17 2.52 -1.45
CA VAL A 55 16.59 1.19 -1.67
C VAL A 55 15.80 0.65 -0.47
N LEU A 56 16.25 0.89 0.76
CA LEU A 56 15.49 0.48 1.95
C LEU A 56 14.17 1.27 2.08
N ASP A 57 14.19 2.57 1.77
CA ASP A 57 12.99 3.41 1.77
C ASP A 57 12.05 3.04 0.62
N VAL A 58 12.58 2.60 -0.53
CA VAL A 58 11.78 2.01 -1.61
C VAL A 58 11.04 0.78 -1.08
N ARG A 59 11.72 -0.15 -0.40
CA ARG A 59 11.08 -1.34 0.20
C ARG A 59 10.04 -0.97 1.26
N SER A 60 10.32 0.04 2.09
CA SER A 60 9.34 0.58 3.05
C SER A 60 8.11 1.21 2.38
N THR A 61 8.31 1.94 1.28
CA THR A 61 7.22 2.55 0.51
C THR A 61 6.43 1.49 -0.25
N CYS A 62 7.10 0.47 -0.78
CA CYS A 62 6.49 -0.67 -1.47
C CYS A 62 5.44 -1.36 -0.59
N ARG A 63 5.72 -1.58 0.69
CA ARG A 63 4.74 -2.08 1.66
C ARG A 63 3.41 -1.33 1.61
N LYS A 64 3.46 0.00 1.54
CA LYS A 64 2.28 0.88 1.55
C LYS A 64 1.50 0.77 0.25
N VAL A 65 2.19 0.60 -0.88
CA VAL A 65 1.56 0.35 -2.19
C VAL A 65 0.87 -1.02 -2.20
N VAL A 66 1.54 -2.06 -1.69
CA VAL A 66 0.97 -3.41 -1.54
C VAL A 66 -0.29 -3.38 -0.67
N GLU A 67 -0.25 -2.64 0.44
CA GLU A 67 -1.41 -2.46 1.33
C GLU A 67 -2.60 -1.84 0.57
N CYS A 68 -2.37 -0.77 -0.19
CA CYS A 68 -3.43 -0.17 -1.01
C CYS A 68 -4.01 -1.15 -2.03
N ALA A 69 -3.16 -1.99 -2.65
CA ALA A 69 -3.59 -2.97 -3.64
C ALA A 69 -4.38 -4.15 -3.01
N ILE A 70 -4.00 -4.62 -1.82
CA ILE A 70 -4.78 -5.60 -1.04
C ILE A 70 -6.17 -5.02 -0.72
N HIS A 71 -6.22 -3.76 -0.31
CA HIS A 71 -7.48 -3.06 -0.02
C HIS A 71 -8.32 -2.86 -1.29
N MET A 72 -7.71 -2.51 -2.42
CA MET A 72 -8.39 -2.36 -3.70
C MET A 72 -9.03 -3.68 -4.16
N ASP A 73 -8.27 -4.78 -4.12
CA ASP A 73 -8.80 -6.12 -4.45
C ASP A 73 -9.96 -6.52 -3.55
N ALA A 74 -9.83 -6.28 -2.23
CA ALA A 74 -10.91 -6.55 -1.30
C ALA A 74 -12.14 -5.69 -1.56
N ALA A 75 -11.98 -4.38 -1.84
CA ALA A 75 -13.08 -3.48 -2.17
C ALA A 75 -13.85 -3.93 -3.42
N CYS A 76 -13.18 -4.57 -4.37
CA CYS A 76 -13.79 -5.07 -5.60
C CYS A 76 -14.48 -6.44 -5.43
N ARG A 77 -14.13 -7.22 -4.40
CA ARG A 77 -14.64 -8.60 -4.22
C ARG A 77 -15.57 -8.79 -3.03
N LYS A 78 -15.37 -8.05 -1.94
CA LYS A 78 -16.05 -8.27 -0.66
C LYS A 78 -17.22 -7.28 -0.52
N PRO A 79 -18.49 -7.74 -0.48
CA PRO A 79 -19.64 -6.86 -0.34
C PRO A 79 -19.65 -6.04 0.97
N ASP A 80 -19.06 -6.57 2.04
CA ASP A 80 -19.00 -5.97 3.37
C ASP A 80 -17.77 -5.09 3.60
N TYR A 81 -16.91 -4.90 2.58
CA TYR A 81 -15.63 -4.20 2.73
C TYR A 81 -15.77 -2.78 3.29
N LEU A 82 -16.73 -1.99 2.79
CA LEU A 82 -16.93 -0.61 3.24
C LEU A 82 -17.26 -0.56 4.74
N GLN A 83 -18.13 -1.45 5.20
CA GLN A 83 -18.47 -1.53 6.62
C GLN A 83 -17.26 -2.01 7.45
N ALA A 84 -16.53 -3.00 6.96
CA ALA A 84 -15.34 -3.51 7.64
C ALA A 84 -14.25 -2.43 7.77
N LEU A 85 -14.09 -1.56 6.78
CA LEU A 85 -13.18 -0.42 6.83
C LEU A 85 -13.60 0.62 7.88
N LYS A 86 -14.91 0.93 7.96
CA LYS A 86 -15.46 1.84 8.99
C LYS A 86 -15.30 1.27 10.40
N ASP A 87 -15.51 -0.04 10.55
CA ASP A 87 -15.34 -0.75 11.82
C ASP A 87 -13.87 -0.73 12.30
N ASP A 88 -12.91 -0.85 11.38
CA ASP A 88 -11.49 -0.74 11.70
C ASP A 88 -11.12 0.67 12.18
N GLU A 89 -11.63 1.70 11.50
CA GLU A 89 -11.44 3.09 11.91
C GLU A 89 -12.03 3.34 13.32
N ALA A 90 -13.24 2.85 13.57
CA ALA A 90 -13.88 2.92 14.89
C ALA A 90 -13.03 2.20 15.96
N THR A 91 -12.48 1.04 15.64
CA THR A 91 -11.58 0.29 16.52
C THR A 91 -10.31 1.06 16.85
N SER A 92 -9.73 1.74 15.86
CA SER A 92 -8.53 2.57 15.99
C SER A 92 -8.79 3.79 16.89
N LYS A 93 -9.91 4.50 16.66
CA LYS A 93 -10.36 5.63 17.49
C LYS A 93 -10.63 5.20 18.93
N TRP A 94 -11.36 4.09 19.11
CA TRP A 94 -11.64 3.52 20.43
C TRP A 94 -10.35 3.18 21.18
N SER A 95 -9.38 2.55 20.52
CA SER A 95 -8.10 2.17 21.14
C SER A 95 -7.28 3.39 21.58
N ARG A 96 -7.25 4.47 20.78
CA ARG A 96 -6.60 5.74 21.18
C ARG A 96 -7.31 6.41 22.36
N ALA A 97 -8.64 6.43 22.36
CA ALA A 97 -9.42 6.97 23.48
C ALA A 97 -9.17 6.18 24.77
N LYS A 98 -9.07 4.86 24.67
CA LYS A 98 -8.76 3.99 25.82
C LYS A 98 -7.36 4.29 26.36
N ALA A 99 -6.36 4.41 25.49
CA ALA A 99 -5.01 4.78 25.88
C ALA A 99 -4.97 6.17 26.57
N LEU A 100 -5.70 7.15 26.03
CA LEU A 100 -5.81 8.49 26.65
C LEU A 100 -6.38 8.41 28.07
N LYS A 101 -7.44 7.61 28.25
CA LYS A 101 -8.03 7.39 29.59
C LYS A 101 -7.02 6.76 30.56
N ASP A 102 -6.24 5.79 30.08
CA ASP A 102 -5.28 5.04 30.90
C ASP A 102 -4.05 5.88 31.28
N MET A 103 -3.73 6.93 30.52
CA MET A 103 -2.67 7.90 30.82
C MET A 103 -3.00 8.85 31.99
N GLN A 104 -4.21 8.78 32.57
CA GLN A 104 -4.64 9.65 33.68
C GLN A 104 -4.44 11.15 33.39
N THR A 105 -4.83 11.57 32.18
CA THR A 105 -4.72 12.97 31.76
C THR A 105 -5.59 13.91 32.61
N ASP A 106 -5.11 15.12 32.87
CA ASP A 106 -5.85 16.22 33.54
C ASP A 106 -6.97 16.77 32.64
N LEU A 107 -7.99 15.96 32.39
CA LEU A 107 -9.20 16.38 31.69
C LEU A 107 -10.17 17.02 32.68
N ASP A 108 -10.89 18.05 32.23
CA ASP A 108 -12.02 18.56 32.99
C ASP A 108 -13.15 17.50 33.07
N ALA A 109 -14.07 17.68 34.02
CA ALA A 109 -15.16 16.72 34.24
C ALA A 109 -16.07 16.50 33.02
N GLY A 110 -16.25 17.52 32.17
CA GLY A 110 -17.04 17.42 30.94
C GLY A 110 -16.32 16.56 29.89
N SER A 111 -15.02 16.80 29.69
CA SER A 111 -14.18 16.00 28.80
C SER A 111 -14.06 14.54 29.26
N HIS A 112 -13.95 14.28 30.57
CA HIS A 112 -14.00 12.93 31.11
C HIS A 112 -15.31 12.21 30.82
N LYS A 113 -16.44 12.92 30.91
CA LYS A 113 -17.76 12.36 30.60
C LYS A 113 -17.88 11.99 29.13
N LEU A 114 -17.48 12.89 28.22
CA LEU A 114 -17.49 12.62 26.77
C LEU A 114 -16.60 11.43 26.40
N LEU A 115 -15.40 11.35 26.98
CA LEU A 115 -14.48 10.23 26.77
C LEU A 115 -15.09 8.92 27.26
N GLN A 116 -15.77 8.93 28.41
CA GLN A 116 -16.43 7.75 28.95
C GLN A 116 -17.63 7.33 28.10
N GLU A 117 -18.44 8.27 27.62
CA GLU A 117 -19.55 8.00 26.71
C GLU A 117 -19.06 7.35 25.42
N PHE A 118 -18.02 7.92 24.79
CA PHE A 118 -17.41 7.33 23.59
C PHE A 118 -16.84 5.92 23.84
N LEU A 119 -16.27 5.65 25.02
CA LEU A 119 -15.75 4.32 25.35
C LEU A 119 -16.85 3.30 25.68
N ASN A 120 -18.06 3.76 26.02
CA ASN A 120 -19.22 2.90 26.22
C ASN A 120 -19.83 2.42 24.89
N ASP A 121 -19.54 3.12 23.79
CA ASP A 121 -19.94 2.66 22.46
C ASP A 121 -19.24 1.34 22.08
N LYS A 122 -19.89 0.58 21.21
CA LYS A 122 -19.39 -0.72 20.77
C LYS A 122 -18.08 -0.53 19.99
N LYS A 123 -17.01 -1.15 20.48
CA LYS A 123 -15.76 -1.30 19.74
C LYS A 123 -16.01 -2.04 18.43
N GLY A 124 -15.53 -1.50 17.32
CA GLY A 124 -15.57 -2.16 16.02
C GLY A 124 -14.69 -3.42 15.95
N ALA A 125 -14.67 -4.04 14.77
CA ALA A 125 -13.72 -5.10 14.45
C ALA A 125 -12.48 -4.53 13.77
N GLN A 126 -11.30 -5.05 14.11
CA GLN A 126 -10.05 -4.70 13.43
C GLN A 126 -9.94 -5.46 12.11
N LEU A 127 -9.57 -4.75 11.05
CA LEU A 127 -9.31 -5.30 9.74
C LEU A 127 -7.83 -5.67 9.63
N LYS A 128 -7.54 -6.91 9.21
CA LYS A 128 -6.16 -7.35 8.98
C LYS A 128 -5.93 -7.60 7.49
N PRO A 129 -4.76 -7.26 6.93
CA PRO A 129 -4.44 -7.54 5.52
C PRO A 129 -4.61 -9.01 5.12
N SER A 130 -4.42 -9.94 6.06
CA SER A 130 -4.69 -11.36 5.81
C SER A 130 -6.16 -11.73 5.72
N ASP A 131 -7.04 -11.02 6.43
CA ASP A 131 -8.49 -11.22 6.32
C ASP A 131 -9.00 -10.66 4.99
N LEU A 132 -8.44 -9.55 4.53
CA LEU A 132 -8.71 -8.98 3.20
C LEU A 132 -8.31 -9.91 2.06
N SER A 133 -7.17 -10.60 2.25
CA SER A 133 -6.60 -11.49 1.24
C SER A 133 -7.27 -12.87 1.19
N LYS A 134 -8.20 -13.18 2.11
CA LYS A 134 -9.04 -14.37 2.01
C LYS A 134 -9.84 -14.31 0.70
N ASP A 135 -9.81 -15.42 -0.03
CA ASP A 135 -10.47 -15.60 -1.33
C ASP A 135 -9.95 -14.67 -2.43
N SER A 136 -8.77 -14.06 -2.23
CA SER A 136 -8.08 -13.28 -3.27
C SER A 136 -7.40 -14.22 -4.27
N GLN A 137 -7.37 -13.81 -5.54
CA GLN A 137 -6.54 -14.46 -6.56
C GLN A 137 -5.05 -14.12 -6.41
N PHE A 138 -4.71 -13.20 -5.51
CA PHE A 138 -3.36 -12.72 -5.26
C PHE A 138 -2.89 -13.01 -3.82
N PRO A 139 -2.97 -14.26 -3.32
CA PRO A 139 -2.67 -14.57 -1.91
C PRO A 139 -1.22 -14.26 -1.51
N ARG A 140 -0.29 -14.25 -2.49
CA ARG A 140 1.11 -13.88 -2.27
C ARG A 140 1.27 -12.45 -1.74
N MET A 141 0.37 -11.52 -2.08
CA MET A 141 0.48 -10.12 -1.64
C MET A 141 0.40 -9.97 -0.12
N ALA A 142 -0.42 -10.77 0.56
CA ALA A 142 -0.54 -10.75 2.01
C ALA A 142 0.75 -11.20 2.71
N HIS A 143 1.40 -12.21 2.13
CA HIS A 143 2.66 -12.74 2.62
C HIS A 143 3.78 -11.72 2.43
N MET A 144 3.93 -11.21 1.20
CA MET A 144 4.86 -10.16 0.83
C MET A 144 4.72 -8.91 1.72
N TYR A 145 3.48 -8.46 1.95
CA TYR A 145 3.19 -7.36 2.85
C TYR A 145 3.75 -7.62 4.25
N ARG A 146 3.59 -8.83 4.80
CA ARG A 146 4.06 -9.17 6.15
C ARG A 146 5.57 -9.22 6.23
N GLU A 147 6.23 -9.80 5.24
CA GLU A 147 7.70 -9.88 5.18
C GLU A 147 8.30 -8.48 5.13
N ILE A 148 7.86 -7.66 4.17
CA ILE A 148 8.32 -6.28 4.04
C ILE A 148 7.95 -5.47 5.31
N SER A 149 6.77 -5.68 5.90
CA SER A 149 6.36 -4.97 7.13
C SER A 149 7.23 -5.32 8.34
N ALA A 150 7.59 -6.59 8.53
CA ALA A 150 8.49 -7.01 9.59
C ALA A 150 9.91 -6.44 9.40
N ASP A 151 10.27 -6.25 8.13
CA ASP A 151 11.59 -5.85 7.70
C ASP A 151 11.85 -4.34 7.75
N THR A 152 10.88 -3.53 7.34
CA THR A 152 11.11 -2.07 7.17
C THR A 152 10.18 -1.19 8.00
N ALA A 153 9.08 -1.72 8.53
CA ALA A 153 8.09 -0.91 9.27
C ALA A 153 8.11 -1.16 10.78
N HIS A 154 8.54 -2.34 11.21
CA HIS A 154 8.61 -2.70 12.62
C HIS A 154 10.06 -2.73 13.10
N VAL A 155 10.26 -2.28 14.34
CA VAL A 155 11.55 -2.43 15.04
C VAL A 155 11.66 -3.88 15.49
N THR A 156 12.23 -4.71 14.62
CA THR A 156 12.52 -6.13 14.87
C THR A 156 14.03 -6.30 14.96
N TYR A 157 14.49 -7.39 15.56
CA TYR A 157 15.93 -7.65 15.62
C TYR A 157 16.53 -7.77 14.22
N SER A 158 15.82 -8.43 13.29
CA SER A 158 16.23 -8.57 11.89
C SER A 158 16.32 -7.23 11.17
N SER A 159 15.34 -6.33 11.35
CA SER A 159 15.40 -5.00 10.71
C SER A 159 16.55 -4.15 11.23
N LEU A 160 16.89 -4.27 12.51
CA LEU A 160 18.05 -3.61 13.10
C LEU A 160 19.39 -4.20 12.64
N LEU A 161 19.45 -5.51 12.40
CA LEU A 161 20.68 -6.19 11.98
C LEU A 161 21.18 -5.75 10.60
N ARG A 162 20.29 -5.25 9.72
CA ARG A 162 20.68 -4.70 8.41
C ARG A 162 21.70 -3.58 8.51
N HIS A 163 21.65 -2.82 9.59
CA HIS A 163 22.59 -1.72 9.84
C HIS A 163 23.98 -2.21 10.27
N ARG A 164 24.21 -3.51 10.42
CA ARG A 164 25.47 -4.07 10.90
C ARG A 164 26.10 -4.99 9.86
N SER A 165 27.35 -4.71 9.50
CA SER A 165 28.22 -5.60 8.73
C SER A 165 29.53 -5.85 9.48
N PHE A 166 30.35 -6.79 9.00
CA PHE A 166 31.64 -7.12 9.59
C PHE A 166 32.76 -7.02 8.55
N LEU A 167 33.89 -6.44 8.95
CA LEU A 167 35.13 -6.50 8.21
C LEU A 167 35.77 -7.89 8.33
N PRO A 168 36.72 -8.25 7.43
CA PRO A 168 37.42 -9.54 7.49
C PRO A 168 38.16 -9.81 8.82
N ASP A 169 38.51 -8.75 9.56
CA ASP A 169 39.16 -8.84 10.88
C ASP A 169 38.16 -9.00 12.05
N GLY A 170 36.86 -9.03 11.76
CA GLY A 170 35.79 -9.16 12.76
C GLY A 170 35.30 -7.83 13.34
N THR A 171 35.82 -6.68 12.88
CA THR A 171 35.32 -5.37 13.31
C THR A 171 33.90 -5.13 12.78
N ALA A 172 32.97 -4.77 13.66
CA ALA A 172 31.62 -4.41 13.26
C ALA A 172 31.57 -3.01 12.64
N LEU A 173 30.94 -2.88 11.49
CA LEU A 173 30.62 -1.61 10.84
C LEU A 173 29.13 -1.33 10.96
N PHE A 174 28.79 -0.06 11.14
CA PHE A 174 27.41 0.42 11.21
C PHE A 174 27.09 1.26 9.97
N SER A 175 26.02 0.91 9.25
CA SER A 175 25.51 1.69 8.12
C SER A 175 24.24 2.45 8.51
N LEU A 176 24.18 3.72 8.13
CA LEU A 176 22.94 4.52 8.25
C LEU A 176 21.92 4.17 7.18
N ASP A 177 22.40 3.72 6.01
CA ASP A 177 21.58 3.42 4.84
C ASP A 177 22.00 2.03 4.34
N PRO A 178 21.49 0.96 4.95
CA PRO A 178 21.87 -0.39 4.56
C PRO A 178 21.25 -0.72 3.21
N LEU A 179 22.06 -1.33 2.34
CA LEU A 179 21.61 -1.79 1.04
C LEU A 179 20.68 -3.00 1.21
N LEU A 180 19.86 -3.23 0.19
CA LEU A 180 19.14 -4.49 0.04
C LEU A 180 20.02 -5.48 -0.71
N GLU A 181 19.87 -6.75 -0.38
CA GLU A 181 20.40 -7.82 -1.22
C GLU A 181 19.66 -7.83 -2.57
N GLU A 182 20.28 -8.38 -3.61
CA GLU A 182 19.76 -8.32 -4.98
C GLU A 182 18.38 -8.99 -5.13
N ASP A 183 18.18 -10.11 -4.45
CA ASP A 183 16.92 -10.84 -4.41
C ASP A 183 15.81 -10.04 -3.70
N GLU A 184 16.15 -9.35 -2.60
CA GLU A 184 15.23 -8.48 -1.88
C GLU A 184 14.81 -7.27 -2.72
N LEU A 185 15.75 -6.68 -3.46
CA LEU A 185 15.46 -5.58 -4.37
C LEU A 185 14.55 -6.05 -5.51
N GLN A 186 14.88 -7.18 -6.14
CA GLN A 186 14.07 -7.75 -7.21
C GLN A 186 12.66 -8.10 -6.73
N GLU A 187 12.54 -8.70 -5.55
CA GLU A 187 11.27 -9.00 -4.90
C GLU A 187 10.45 -7.73 -4.66
N THR A 188 11.09 -6.68 -4.13
CA THR A 188 10.48 -5.36 -3.88
C THR A 188 9.91 -4.77 -5.17
N LEU A 189 10.71 -4.70 -6.23
CA LEU A 189 10.29 -4.10 -7.50
C LEU A 189 9.18 -4.91 -8.18
N ASN A 190 9.26 -6.24 -8.12
CA ASN A 190 8.24 -7.13 -8.68
C ASN A 190 6.89 -6.95 -8.00
N ILE A 191 6.85 -6.93 -6.66
CA ILE A 191 5.59 -6.78 -5.92
C ILE A 191 5.05 -5.35 -5.99
N LEU A 192 5.92 -4.34 -6.07
CA LEU A 192 5.54 -2.95 -6.34
C LEU A 192 4.80 -2.85 -7.69
N GLY A 193 5.42 -3.37 -8.76
CA GLY A 193 4.83 -3.37 -10.10
C GLY A 193 3.51 -4.14 -10.16
N LEU A 194 3.46 -5.34 -9.57
CA LEU A 194 2.21 -6.13 -9.50
C LEU A 194 1.09 -5.37 -8.77
N SER A 195 1.41 -4.68 -7.68
CA SER A 195 0.43 -3.93 -6.89
C SER A 195 -0.18 -2.78 -7.68
N VAL A 196 0.64 -2.01 -8.40
CA VAL A 196 0.15 -0.92 -9.26
C VAL A 196 -0.69 -1.47 -10.41
N LEU A 197 -0.25 -2.55 -11.07
CA LEU A 197 -1.02 -3.19 -12.13
C LEU A 197 -2.37 -3.70 -11.66
N LEU A 198 -2.44 -4.27 -10.45
CA LEU A 198 -3.70 -4.71 -9.85
C LEU A 198 -4.64 -3.53 -9.60
N CYS A 199 -4.12 -2.42 -9.07
CA CYS A 199 -4.89 -1.19 -8.88
C CYS A 199 -5.41 -0.63 -10.21
N VAL A 200 -4.57 -0.58 -11.24
CA VAL A 200 -4.95 -0.14 -12.59
C VAL A 200 -5.99 -1.07 -13.21
N PHE A 201 -5.79 -2.38 -13.14
CA PHE A 201 -6.74 -3.37 -13.66
C PHE A 201 -8.11 -3.24 -12.97
N SER A 202 -8.12 -3.05 -11.66
CA SER A 202 -9.35 -2.83 -10.89
C SER A 202 -10.05 -1.55 -11.33
N LEU A 203 -9.31 -0.46 -11.55
CA LEU A 203 -9.83 0.80 -12.05
C LEU A 203 -10.50 0.67 -13.42
N VAL A 204 -9.82 0.04 -14.38
CA VAL A 204 -10.34 -0.17 -15.75
C VAL A 204 -11.62 -0.98 -15.73
N ARG A 205 -11.74 -1.97 -14.84
CA ARG A 205 -12.98 -2.76 -14.71
C ARG A 205 -14.16 -1.97 -14.16
N MET A 206 -13.91 -0.92 -13.37
CA MET A 206 -14.96 -0.05 -12.84
C MET A 206 -15.41 1.00 -13.86
N ILE A 207 -14.46 1.55 -14.64
CA ILE A 207 -14.76 2.56 -15.65
C ILE A 207 -15.02 1.85 -16.99
N LEU A 208 -16.29 1.52 -17.26
CA LEU A 208 -16.69 0.79 -18.48
C LEU A 208 -16.23 1.45 -19.79
N THR A 209 -16.08 2.77 -19.82
CA THR A 209 -15.55 3.51 -20.99
C THR A 209 -14.06 3.27 -21.25
N MET A 210 -13.32 2.72 -20.29
CA MET A 210 -11.90 2.35 -20.42
C MET A 210 -11.70 0.87 -20.80
N VAL A 211 -12.77 0.07 -20.82
CA VAL A 211 -12.70 -1.35 -21.22
C VAL A 211 -12.41 -1.43 -22.72
N GLY A 212 -11.27 -2.03 -23.08
CA GLY A 212 -10.83 -2.18 -24.47
C GLY A 212 -9.75 -1.19 -24.91
N ASP A 213 -9.29 -0.28 -24.04
CA ASP A 213 -8.23 0.66 -24.38
C ASP A 213 -6.86 -0.05 -24.55
N GLU A 214 -6.25 0.14 -25.72
CA GLU A 214 -4.97 -0.47 -26.12
C GLU A 214 -3.82 -0.14 -25.17
N ALA A 215 -3.84 1.00 -24.49
CA ALA A 215 -2.80 1.39 -23.55
C ALA A 215 -2.63 0.36 -22.42
N PHE A 216 -3.72 -0.23 -21.92
CA PHE A 216 -3.68 -1.22 -20.85
C PHE A 216 -3.20 -2.59 -21.31
N TYR A 217 -3.59 -3.03 -22.51
CA TYR A 217 -3.06 -4.26 -23.10
C TYR A 217 -1.56 -4.16 -23.34
N ASN A 218 -1.09 -3.00 -23.80
CA ASN A 218 0.32 -2.71 -23.98
C ASN A 218 1.08 -2.70 -22.65
N LEU A 219 0.53 -2.11 -21.59
CA LEU A 219 1.14 -2.11 -20.26
C LEU A 219 1.28 -3.53 -19.69
N HIS A 220 0.22 -4.34 -19.79
CA HIS A 220 0.26 -5.74 -19.35
C HIS A 220 1.25 -6.58 -20.18
N ALA A 221 1.32 -6.37 -21.50
CA ALA A 221 2.31 -7.03 -22.35
C ALA A 221 3.75 -6.68 -21.92
N ARG A 222 4.03 -5.40 -21.63
CA ARG A 222 5.35 -4.96 -21.12
C ARG A 222 5.68 -5.58 -19.77
N TYR A 223 4.73 -5.67 -18.85
CA TYR A 223 4.94 -6.34 -17.57
C TYR A 223 5.33 -7.82 -17.74
N LYS A 224 4.64 -8.57 -18.60
CA LYS A 224 4.97 -9.98 -18.85
C LYS A 224 6.40 -10.15 -19.39
N VAL A 225 6.85 -9.25 -20.26
CA VAL A 225 8.23 -9.26 -20.78
C VAL A 225 9.24 -8.99 -19.67
N LEU A 226 8.97 -8.01 -18.80
CA LEU A 226 9.84 -7.70 -17.66
C LEU A 226 9.89 -8.85 -16.64
N ALA A 227 8.75 -9.46 -16.33
CA ALA A 227 8.67 -10.60 -15.42
C ALA A 227 9.41 -11.83 -15.97
N ALA A 228 9.32 -12.08 -17.28
CA ALA A 228 10.04 -13.17 -17.94
C ALA A 228 11.56 -12.90 -18.07
N GLY A 229 11.95 -11.65 -18.35
CA GLY A 229 13.37 -11.24 -18.40
C GLY A 229 14.06 -11.36 -17.04
N GLY A 230 13.34 -11.02 -15.95
CA GLY A 230 13.85 -11.20 -14.58
C GLY A 230 13.96 -12.66 -14.14
N GLN A 231 13.22 -13.59 -14.76
CA GLN A 231 13.38 -15.04 -14.52
C GLN A 231 14.52 -15.65 -15.32
N ALA A 232 14.82 -15.13 -16.52
CA ALA A 232 15.93 -15.62 -17.35
C ALA A 232 17.30 -15.26 -16.74
N GLN A 233 17.45 -14.08 -16.14
CA GLN A 233 18.69 -13.67 -15.47
C GLN A 233 18.99 -14.47 -14.18
N LEU A 234 17.96 -15.00 -13.50
CA LEU A 234 18.13 -15.88 -12.33
C LEU A 234 18.40 -17.35 -12.72
N GLY A 235 18.15 -17.74 -13.97
CA GLY A 235 18.41 -19.09 -14.48
C GLY A 235 19.80 -19.28 -15.07
N GLU A 236 20.55 -18.19 -15.32
CA GLU A 236 21.92 -18.23 -15.84
C GLU A 236 22.99 -18.16 -14.74
N THR A 237 22.58 -18.02 -13.47
CA THR A 237 23.46 -18.01 -12.28
C THR A 237 23.28 -19.23 -11.36
N ALA A 238 22.58 -20.28 -11.81
CA ALA A 238 22.45 -21.57 -11.12
C ALA A 238 23.30 -22.68 -11.76
#